data_AF-A0A7V8Y5I7-F1
#
_entry.id   AF-A0A7V8Y5I7-F1
#
_cell.length_a   1.000
_cell.length_b   1.000
_cell.length_c   1.000
_cell.angle_alpha   90.00
_cell.angle_beta   90.00
_cell.angle_gamma   90.00
#
_symmetry.space_group_name_H-M   'P 1'
#
loop_
_entity.id
_entity.type
_entity.pdbx_description
1 polymer ?
#
loop_
_entity_poly.entity_id
_entity_poly.type
_entity_poly.pdbx_seq_one_letter_code
_entity_poly.pdbx_strand_id
1 'polypeptide(L)' 'VRVAGDYVELPFCTGLMERAAASGVMAANDILAELGAGPEPIRGIPQRGLLAGLRSGRRVSPR' A
#
# COMPACT_ATOMS: atom_id res chain seq x y z
N VAL A 1 3.97 10.06 17.03
CA VAL A 1 2.77 9.20 17.25
C VAL A 1 2.64 8.29 16.04
N ARG A 2 2.39 7.00 16.25
CA ARG A 2 2.16 6.01 15.19
C ARG A 2 0.67 5.69 15.18
N VAL A 3 0.07 5.66 14.00
CA VAL A 3 -1.36 5.36 13.81
C VAL A 3 -1.51 4.13 12.94
N ALA A 4 -2.50 3.29 13.25
CA ALA A 4 -2.83 2.09 12.49
C ALA A 4 -4.35 1.93 12.44
N GLY A 5 -4.85 1.31 11.37
CA GLY A 5 -6.28 1.12 11.13
C GLY A 5 -6.66 1.25 9.66
N ASP A 6 -7.90 0.97 9.35
CA ASP A 6 -8.52 1.07 8.03
C ASP A 6 -8.69 2.52 7.52
N TYR A 7 -8.58 3.51 8.41
CA TYR A 7 -8.53 4.94 8.04
C TYR A 7 -7.13 5.46 7.72
N VAL A 8 -6.08 4.66 7.90
CA VAL A 8 -4.70 5.09 7.66
C VAL A 8 -4.36 4.99 6.17
N GLU A 9 -3.78 6.05 5.62
CA GLU A 9 -3.23 6.03 4.26
C GLU A 9 -1.94 5.21 4.22
N LEU A 10 -1.81 4.36 3.20
CA LEU A 10 -0.65 3.48 3.00
C LEU A 10 0.03 3.77 1.66
N PRO A 11 1.36 3.53 1.56
CA PRO A 11 2.13 3.77 0.33
C PRO A 11 1.89 2.71 -0.75
N PHE A 12 0.95 1.79 -0.54
CA PHE A 12 0.53 0.76 -1.47
C PHE A 12 -0.98 0.52 -1.36
N CYS A 13 -1.58 0.05 -2.46
CA CYS A 13 -2.97 -0.35 -2.55
C CYS A 13 -3.26 -1.46 -1.54
N THR A 14 -4.33 -1.28 -0.78
CA THR A 14 -4.83 -2.23 0.21
C THR A 14 -6.35 -2.26 0.23
N GLY A 15 -6.91 -3.45 0.43
CA GLY A 15 -8.32 -3.61 0.83
C GLY A 15 -8.56 -3.22 2.30
N LEU A 16 -9.81 -3.22 2.76
CA LEU A 16 -10.15 -2.75 4.11
C LEU A 16 -9.42 -3.51 5.24
N MET A 17 -9.61 -4.82 5.33
CA MET A 17 -8.97 -5.63 6.38
C MET A 17 -7.44 -5.68 6.21
N GLU A 18 -6.97 -5.70 4.96
CA GLU A 18 -5.56 -5.68 4.62
C GLU A 18 -4.89 -4.37 5.07
N ARG A 19 -5.56 -3.22 4.91
CA ARG A 19 -5.07 -1.91 5.32
C ARG A 19 -4.89 -1.82 6.84
N ALA A 20 -5.86 -2.30 7.60
CA ALA A 20 -5.77 -2.33 9.06
C ALA A 20 -4.57 -3.20 9.50
N ALA A 21 -4.39 -4.37 8.89
CA ALA A 21 -3.26 -5.25 9.20
C ALA A 21 -1.91 -4.65 8.78
N ALA A 22 -1.80 -4.17 7.54
CA ALA A 22 -0.57 -3.63 6.98
C ALA A 22 -0.11 -2.35 7.70
N SER A 23 -1.03 -1.44 8.02
CA SER A 23 -0.71 -0.24 8.82
C SER A 23 -0.26 -0.60 10.24
N GLY A 24 -0.83 -1.64 10.84
CA GLY A 24 -0.37 -2.19 12.12
C GLY A 24 1.08 -2.69 12.05
N VAL A 25 1.43 -3.47 11.00
CA VAL A 25 2.80 -3.95 10.80
C VAL A 25 3.77 -2.79 10.55
N MET A 26 3.39 -1.78 9.76
CA MET A 26 4.23 -0.59 9.55
C MET A 26 4.48 0.17 10.85
N ALA A 27 3.44 0.44 11.64
CA ALA A 27 3.57 1.09 12.93
C ALA A 27 4.45 0.28 13.90
N ALA A 28 4.33 -1.05 13.90
CA ALA A 28 5.18 -1.93 14.69
C ALA A 28 6.65 -1.88 14.22
N ASN A 29 6.89 -1.89 12.91
CA ASN A 29 8.24 -1.79 12.35
C ASN A 29 8.93 -0.47 12.72
N ASP A 30 8.18 0.64 12.81
CA ASP A 30 8.74 1.91 13.29
C ASP A 30 9.17 1.81 14.77
N ILE A 31 8.50 1.00 15.61
CA ILE A 31 8.90 0.74 17.00
C ILE A 31 10.13 -0.18 17.02
N LEU A 32 10.11 -1.24 16.21
CA LEU A 32 11.25 -2.18 16.12
C LEU A 32 12.53 -1.46 15.68
N ALA A 33 12.43 -0.52 14.74
CA ALA A 33 13.55 0.32 14.32
C ALA A 33 14.13 1.16 15.46
N GLU A 34 13.28 1.76 16.31
CA GLU A 34 13.73 2.50 17.50
C GLU A 34 14.45 1.61 18.52
N LEU A 35 14.07 0.33 18.60
CA LEU A 35 14.67 -0.65 19.49
C LEU A 35 15.90 -1.35 18.89
N GLY A 36 16.30 -1.01 17.67
CA GLY A 36 17.40 -1.67 16.95
C GLY A 36 17.08 -3.11 16.52
N ALA A 37 15.81 -3.49 16.47
CA ALA A 37 15.34 -4.81 16.03
C ALA A 37 15.08 -4.83 14.51
N GLY A 38 15.08 -6.04 13.93
CA GLY A 38 14.77 -6.24 12.51
C GLY A 38 13.27 -6.03 12.20
N PRO A 39 12.91 -5.55 11.00
CA PRO A 39 11.52 -5.33 10.60
C PRO A 39 10.82 -6.63 10.16
N GLU A 40 9.49 -6.65 10.25
CA GLU A 40 8.64 -7.67 9.64
C GLU A 40 8.29 -7.29 8.20
N PRO A 41 8.52 -8.16 7.20
CA PRO A 41 8.19 -7.87 5.81
C PRO A 41 6.68 -7.88 5.54
N ILE A 42 6.20 -6.85 4.85
CA ILE A 42 4.87 -6.85 4.24
C ILE A 42 4.98 -7.36 2.81
N ARG A 43 4.36 -8.51 2.53
CA ARG A 43 4.33 -9.13 1.20
C ARG A 43 2.95 -8.93 0.59
N GLY A 44 2.91 -8.27 -0.56
CA GLY A 44 1.68 -8.01 -1.31
C GLY A 44 1.74 -8.54 -2.73
N ILE A 45 0.65 -8.33 -3.45
CA ILE A 45 0.57 -8.57 -4.90
C ILE A 45 1.05 -7.33 -5.68
N PRO A 46 1.28 -7.45 -7.01
CA PRO A 46 1.58 -6.30 -7.85
C PRO A 46 0.55 -5.19 -7.70
N GLN A 47 1.05 -3.95 -7.57
CA GLN A 47 0.25 -2.75 -7.33
C GLN A 47 -0.53 -2.26 -8.56
N ARG A 48 -0.31 -2.91 -9.70
CA ARG A 48 -0.95 -2.62 -10.98
C ARG A 48 -1.37 -3.93 -11.61
N GLY A 49 -2.59 -3.95 -12.16
CA GLY A 49 -3.07 -5.08 -12.94
C GLY A 49 -2.31 -5.22 -14.27
N LEU A 50 -2.42 -6.40 -14.89
CA LEU A 50 -1.74 -6.74 -16.15
C LEU A 50 -2.02 -5.74 -17.30
N LEU A 51 -3.19 -5.11 -17.29
CA LEU A 51 -3.63 -4.16 -18.32
C LEU A 51 -3.35 -2.69 -17.96
N ALA A 52 -2.72 -2.42 -16.82
CA ALA A 52 -2.41 -1.05 -16.40
C ALA A 52 -1.45 -0.40 -17.41
N GLY A 53 -1.90 0.68 -18.05
CA GLY A 53 -1.12 1.38 -19.09
C GLY A 53 -1.51 1.01 -20.52
N LEU A 54 -2.39 0.03 -20.74
CA LEU A 54 -3.05 -0.14 -22.03
C LEU A 54 -3.95 1.07 -22.28
N ARG A 55 -3.58 1.91 -23.25
CA ARG A 55 -4.44 2.99 -23.71
C ARG A 55 -5.68 2.36 -24.32
N SER A 56 -6.84 2.57 -23.70
CA SER A 56 -8.12 2.39 -24.40
C SER A 56 -8.02 3.17 -25.70
N GLY A 57 -8.16 2.51 -26.85
CA GLY A 57 -7.97 3.07 -28.19
C GLY A 57 -8.95 4.17 -28.60
N ARG A 58 -9.45 4.97 -27.64
CA ARG A 58 -10.34 6.09 -27.89
C ARG A 58 -9.52 7.25 -28.44
N ARG A 59 -9.34 7.24 -29.75
CA ARG A 59 -8.87 8.39 -30.54
C ARG A 59 -9.90 9.50 -30.36
N VAL A 60 -9.66 10.44 -29.46
CA VAL A 60 -10.47 11.67 -29.38
C VAL A 60 -10.09 12.49 -30.62
N SER A 61 -11.03 12.67 -31.54
CA SER A 61 -10.83 13.55 -32.70
C SER A 61 -10.66 14.99 -32.21
N PRO A 62 -9.63 15.73 -32.63
CA PRO A 62 -9.60 17.17 -32.43
C PRO A 62 -10.76 17.80 -33.22
N ARG A 63 -11.47 18.74 -32.59
CA ARG A 63 -12.34 19.70 -33.29
C ARG A 63 -11.52 20.91 -33.70
#